data_AF-A0A9D9JK64-F1
#
_entry.id   AF-A0A9D9JK64-F1
#
_cell.length_a   1.000
_cell.length_b   1.000
_cell.length_c   1.000
_cell.angle_alpha   90.00
_cell.angle_beta   90.00
_cell.angle_gamma   90.00
#
_symmetry.space_group_name_H-M   'P 1'
#
loop_
_entity.id
_entity.type
_entity.pdbx_description
1 polymer ?
#
loop_
_entity_poly.entity_id
_entity_poly.type
_entity_poly.pdbx_seq_one_letter_code
_entity_poly.pdbx_strand_id
1 'polypeptide(L)'
;MRRRDFLKVAATSASGAVLFAGCGRIGDGVPESEFKIAQPVFHPNDWLHLDAWFATAAPPDQGGYGLIVRVFEGRAKKVDGNP
;
A
#
# COMPACT_ATOMS: atom_id res chain seq x y z
N MET A 1 -43.06 -21.51 -2.84
CA MET A 1 -42.39 -20.24 -3.19
C MET A 1 -43.02 -19.69 -4.47
N ARG A 2 -43.46 -18.43 -4.53
CA ARG A 2 -44.07 -17.90 -5.77
C ARG A 2 -42.96 -17.51 -6.75
N ARG A 3 -43.18 -17.68 -8.06
CA ARG A 3 -42.19 -17.40 -9.13
C ARG A 3 -41.54 -16.00 -9.01
N ARG A 4 -42.32 -15.01 -8.57
CA ARG A 4 -41.85 -13.64 -8.33
C ARG A 4 -40.82 -13.53 -7.20
N ASP A 5 -40.94 -14.32 -6.15
CA ASP A 5 -40.06 -14.25 -4.99
C ASP A 5 -38.72 -14.91 -5.33
N PHE A 6 -38.77 -16.01 -6.11
CA PHE A 6 -37.58 -16.65 -6.66
C PHE A 6 -36.80 -15.73 -7.61
N LEU A 7 -37.49 -15.04 -8.54
CA LEU A 7 -36.85 -14.10 -9.47
C LEU A 7 -36.20 -12.91 -8.77
N LYS A 8 -36.81 -12.40 -7.69
CA LYS A 8 -36.19 -11.34 -6.87
C LYS A 8 -34.90 -11.81 -6.23
N VAL A 9 -34.91 -12.97 -5.59
CA VAL A 9 -33.72 -13.54 -4.94
C VAL A 9 -32.61 -13.84 -5.97
N ALA A 10 -32.96 -14.44 -7.11
CA ALA A 10 -32.01 -14.74 -8.18
C ALA A 10 -31.43 -13.48 -8.84
N ALA A 11 -32.22 -12.42 -9.02
CA ALA A 11 -31.74 -11.14 -9.55
C ALA A 11 -30.77 -10.47 -8.56
N THR A 12 -31.10 -10.45 -7.27
CA THR A 12 -30.23 -9.87 -6.24
C THR A 12 -28.90 -10.62 -6.11
N SER A 13 -28.91 -11.96 -6.15
CA SER A 13 -27.69 -12.75 -6.07
C SER A 13 -26.81 -12.62 -7.31
N ALA A 14 -27.40 -12.58 -8.51
CA ALA A 14 -26.67 -12.38 -9.75
C ALA A 14 -25.99 -11.02 -9.80
N SER A 15 -26.67 -9.94 -9.37
CA SER A 15 -26.06 -8.60 -9.30
C SER A 15 -24.89 -8.54 -8.33
N GLY A 16 -25.00 -9.17 -7.15
CA GLY A 16 -23.88 -9.25 -6.20
C GLY A 16 -22.66 -9.98 -6.77
N ALA A 17 -22.87 -11.11 -7.45
CA ALA A 17 -21.79 -11.86 -8.07
C ALA A 17 -21.08 -11.07 -9.19
N VAL A 18 -21.82 -10.32 -10.02
CA VAL A 18 -21.22 -9.50 -11.09
C VAL A 18 -20.42 -8.32 -10.52
N LEU A 19 -20.83 -7.74 -9.40
CA LEU A 19 -20.07 -6.65 -8.76
C LEU A 19 -18.72 -7.11 -8.16
N PHE A 20 -18.64 -8.35 -7.68
CA PHE A 20 -17.41 -8.88 -7.05
C PHE A 20 -16.57 -9.80 -7.95
N ALA A 21 -17.16 -10.40 -8.99
CA ALA A 21 -16.49 -11.36 -9.89
C ALA A 21 -16.60 -10.99 -11.38
N GLY A 22 -17.39 -9.98 -11.74
CA GLY A 22 -17.47 -9.48 -13.11
C GLY A 22 -16.29 -8.55 -13.43
N CYS A 23 -15.82 -8.58 -14.68
CA CYS A 23 -14.73 -7.75 -15.20
C CYS A 23 -15.12 -6.25 -15.35
N GLY A 24 -15.74 -5.65 -14.35
CA GLY A 24 -16.46 -4.38 -14.49
C GLY A 24 -16.53 -3.54 -13.21
N ARG A 25 -15.37 -3.00 -12.82
CA ARG A 25 -15.14 -1.81 -11.97
C ARG A 25 -15.72 -1.79 -10.55
N ILE A 26 -14.95 -2.40 -9.65
CA ILE A 26 -14.21 -1.68 -8.60
C ILE A 26 -12.75 -2.09 -8.79
N GLY A 27 -11.90 -1.17 -9.28
CA GLY A 27 -10.53 -1.49 -9.73
C GLY A 27 -10.41 -1.70 -11.25
N ASP A 28 -9.17 -1.78 -11.73
CA ASP A 28 -8.77 -1.85 -13.12
C ASP A 28 -9.08 -3.22 -13.76
N GLY A 29 -9.66 -4.17 -12.99
CA GLY A 29 -10.18 -5.43 -13.51
C GLY A 29 -9.08 -6.39 -13.97
N VAL A 30 -7.85 -6.17 -13.50
CA VAL A 30 -6.70 -7.03 -13.77
C VAL A 30 -6.29 -7.69 -12.45
N PRO A 31 -6.88 -8.87 -12.11
CA PRO A 31 -6.60 -9.58 -10.86
C PRO A 31 -5.11 -9.89 -10.69
N GLU A 32 -4.39 -10.08 -11.80
CA GLU A 32 -2.95 -10.34 -11.76
C GLU A 32 -2.12 -9.15 -11.25
N SER A 33 -2.59 -7.91 -11.30
CA SER A 33 -1.83 -6.75 -10.83
C SER A 33 -2.38 -6.15 -9.53
N GLU A 34 -3.65 -6.37 -9.20
CA GLU A 34 -4.31 -5.67 -8.09
C GLU A 34 -3.93 -6.16 -6.69
N PHE A 35 -3.43 -7.40 -6.55
CA PHE A 35 -3.09 -7.99 -5.24
C PHE A 35 -1.66 -8.53 -5.15
N LYS A 36 -0.73 -7.93 -5.89
CA LYS A 36 0.68 -8.27 -5.74
C LYS A 36 1.27 -7.45 -4.60
N ILE A 37 1.55 -8.12 -3.47
CA ILE A 37 2.50 -7.61 -2.48
C ILE A 37 3.85 -7.50 -3.21
N ALA A 38 4.15 -6.30 -3.71
CA ALA A 38 5.34 -6.07 -4.49
C ALA A 38 6.56 -6.10 -3.57
N GLN A 39 7.43 -7.08 -3.79
CA GLN A 39 8.74 -7.11 -3.15
C GLN A 39 9.75 -6.36 -4.02
N PRO A 40 10.73 -5.65 -3.43
CA PRO A 40 11.79 -5.04 -4.22
C PRO A 40 12.56 -6.11 -5.00
N VAL A 41 13.04 -5.75 -6.20
CA VAL A 41 13.80 -6.67 -7.07
C VAL A 41 15.07 -7.17 -6.39
N PHE A 42 15.69 -6.33 -5.55
CA PHE A 42 16.83 -6.66 -4.73
C PHE A 42 16.58 -6.15 -3.31
N HIS A 43 16.85 -6.99 -2.32
CA HIS A 43 16.72 -6.65 -0.90
C HIS A 43 18.11 -6.32 -0.33
N PRO A 44 18.52 -5.03 -0.27
CA PRO A 44 19.75 -4.64 0.41
C PRO A 44 19.77 -5.12 1.86
N ASN A 45 20.97 -5.47 2.34
CA ASN A 45 21.15 -6.04 3.67
C ASN A 45 20.67 -5.11 4.80
N ASP A 46 20.77 -3.80 4.61
CA ASP A 46 20.35 -2.80 5.61
C ASP A 46 18.82 -2.64 5.72
N TRP A 47 18.04 -3.22 4.79
CA TRP A 47 16.57 -3.27 4.88
C TRP A 47 16.05 -4.44 5.72
N LEU A 48 16.92 -5.24 6.34
CA LEU A 48 16.48 -6.25 7.31
C LEU A 48 15.64 -5.63 8.43
N HIS A 49 15.94 -4.38 8.77
CA HIS A 49 15.11 -3.54 9.62
C HIS A 49 14.31 -2.58 8.72
N LEU A 50 13.02 -2.88 8.52
CA LEU A 50 12.09 -2.01 7.78
C LEU A 50 12.07 -0.58 8.33
N ASP A 51 12.47 -0.41 9.58
CA ASP A 51 12.54 0.85 10.30
C ASP A 51 13.98 1.12 10.76
N ALA A 52 14.69 1.96 10.01
CA ALA A 52 16.09 2.30 10.25
C ALA A 52 16.26 3.78 10.57
N TRP A 53 17.22 4.10 11.45
CA TRP A 53 17.58 5.48 11.81
C TRP A 53 18.99 5.80 11.32
N PHE A 54 19.13 6.93 10.61
CA PHE A 54 20.40 7.38 10.06
C PHE A 54 20.78 8.74 10.62
N ALA A 55 22.04 8.87 11.04
CA ALA A 55 22.62 10.16 11.39
C ALA A 55 22.96 10.94 10.11
N THR A 56 22.53 12.18 10.03
CA THR A 56 22.81 13.09 8.91
C THR A 56 22.85 14.54 9.41
N ALA A 57 22.99 15.50 8.51
CA ALA A 57 23.00 16.92 8.84
C ALA A 57 22.01 17.69 7.97
N ALA A 58 21.48 18.78 8.51
CA ALA A 58 20.71 19.73 7.72
C ALA A 58 21.59 20.36 6.63
N PRO A 59 20.99 20.82 5.52
CA PRO A 59 21.71 21.61 4.53
C PRO A 59 22.41 22.84 5.16
N PRO A 60 23.57 23.29 4.63
CA PRO A 60 24.30 24.42 5.18
C PRO A 60 23.48 25.72 5.23
N ASP A 61 22.61 25.94 4.25
CA ASP A 61 21.67 27.07 4.19
C ASP A 61 20.62 27.06 5.29
N GLN A 62 20.39 25.91 5.92
CA GLN A 62 19.49 25.74 7.05
C GLN A 62 20.21 25.70 8.39
N GLY A 63 21.55 25.81 8.42
CA GLY A 63 22.35 25.90 9.64
C GLY A 63 23.18 24.65 9.98
N GLY A 64 23.13 23.59 9.17
CA GLY A 64 24.07 22.47 9.29
C GLY A 64 23.98 21.64 10.58
N TYR A 65 22.89 21.73 11.34
CA TYR A 65 22.72 20.99 12.60
C TYR A 65 22.55 19.48 12.37
N GLY A 66 22.95 18.71 13.38
CA GLY A 66 22.84 17.25 13.36
C GLY A 66 21.39 16.78 13.41
N LEU A 67 21.06 15.83 12.55
CA LEU A 67 19.74 15.23 12.41
C LEU A 67 19.82 13.71 12.53
N ILE A 68 18.78 13.11 13.06
CA ILE A 68 18.54 11.67 12.97
C ILE A 68 17.26 11.43 12.18
N VAL A 69 17.34 10.65 11.11
CA VAL A 69 16.24 10.46 10.15
C VAL A 69 15.77 9.02 10.19
N ARG A 70 14.48 8.83 10.47
CA ARG A 70 13.80 7.55 10.37
C ARG A 70 13.44 7.27 8.91
N VAL A 71 13.92 6.16 8.39
CA VAL A 71 13.72 5.71 7.01
C VAL A 71 12.96 4.40 7.04
N PHE A 72 11.83 4.39 6.32
CA PHE A 72 11.03 3.20 6.09
C PHE A 72 11.05 2.85 4.61
N GLU A 73 11.52 1.65 4.27
CA GLU A 73 11.66 1.16 2.88
C GLU A 73 12.38 2.16 1.95
N GLY A 74 13.43 2.82 2.47
CA GLY A 74 14.23 3.78 1.72
C GLY A 74 13.63 5.19 1.60
N ARG A 75 12.49 5.47 2.25
CA ARG A 75 11.91 6.82 2.31
C ARG A 75 11.99 7.39 3.71
N ALA A 76 12.43 8.64 3.82
CA ALA A 76 12.35 9.39 5.07
C ALA A 76 10.88 9.52 5.53
N LYS A 77 10.60 9.15 6.77
CA LYS A 77 9.28 9.25 7.40
C LYS A 77 9.24 10.21 8.57
N LYS A 78 10.37 10.38 9.26
CA LYS A 78 10.51 11.28 10.41
C LYS A 78 11.93 11.85 10.45
N VAL A 79 12.04 13.09 10.90
CA VAL A 79 13.31 13.78 11.16
C VAL A 79 13.25 14.30 12.59
N ASP A 80 14.26 13.97 13.39
CA ASP A 80 14.46 14.50 14.74
C ASP A 80 15.87 15.09 14.85
N GLY A 81 16.14 15.85 15.92
CA GLY A 81 17.49 16.32 16.24
C GLY A 81 18.39 15.17 16.69
N ASN A 82 19.65 15.17 16.22
CA ASN A 82 20.64 14.21 16.71
C ASN A 82 21.15 14.66 18.10
N PRO A 83 21.01 13.85 19.17
CA PRO A 83 21.42 14.21 20.53
C PRO A 83 22.93 14.37 20.69
#